data_AF-A0A1J4TQ82-F1
#
_entry.id   AF-A0A1J4TQ82-F1
#
_cell.length_a   1.000
_cell.length_b   1.000
_cell.length_c   1.000
_cell.angle_alpha   90.00
_cell.angle_beta   90.00
_cell.angle_gamma   90.00
#
_symmetry.space_group_name_H-M   'P 1'
#
loop_
_entity.id
_entity.type
_entity.pdbx_description
1 polymer ?
#
loop_
_entity_poly.entity_id
_entity_poly.type
_entity_poly.pdbx_seq_one_letter_code
_entity_poly.pdbx_strand_id
1 'polypeptide(L)'
;MKKRIRIIFKSPQVSSILFLLLFIVIHVSLLLNTTFIDWPEIILFPWLMKQGLLLYKDMIVVHSPGSVYLSYLFFNLTGYTVFWYRVFAYTVIITIDILLYLLTLHLWKKRAIAVLITAVYIFFQVPLQGNSIWQELIFTPFMLLTYWVLGKYIQIQKLKYLFIVSLIFGLSLLIKQNALYPLTGTAIFLLFLHFKHPLEAFRRIILLIFIPASLVVLLWFFYSSTGLQHEFVLWVIQYPFLLIGKERSYVILPSLMLSFKIAAIFAGIPISFILVFLKGINKQERYKIVFLILFCFSLIMAGLPRWEEFRMQPSLPFAMLSLGFIINNFYSLQERKNIKYLLFILIFPILIFSLRYVYRFYRIENPKMHQFLTEKNKIIAQEINHYIGNGSFYLLGNYEYFYYLMNRKPEVVPWTQHFPWLMNVDNLELKMLDQLNKANITYIVLTKSEIPKGFIPYLNQYYEFVYELSDGGWIIKKKMGP
;
A
#
# COMPACT_ATOMS: atom_id res chain seq x y z
N MET A 1 -44.42 -10.03 -19.57
CA MET A 1 -43.05 -9.93 -19.01
C MET A 1 -41.97 -9.46 -19.99
N LYS A 2 -41.79 -10.05 -21.19
CA LYS A 2 -40.72 -9.69 -22.15
C LYS A 2 -40.64 -8.20 -22.54
N LYS A 3 -41.77 -7.47 -22.66
CA LYS A 3 -41.79 -6.03 -22.96
C LYS A 3 -41.34 -5.13 -21.78
N ARG A 4 -41.57 -5.53 -20.51
CA ARG A 4 -41.16 -4.75 -19.33
C ARG A 4 -39.66 -4.89 -19.03
N ILE A 5 -39.07 -6.07 -19.27
CA ILE A 5 -37.62 -6.28 -19.13
C ILE A 5 -36.85 -5.43 -20.16
N ARG A 6 -37.35 -5.29 -21.39
CA ARG A 6 -36.72 -4.46 -22.44
C ARG A 6 -36.66 -2.95 -22.12
N ILE A 7 -37.51 -2.45 -21.22
CA ILE A 7 -37.55 -1.02 -20.86
C ILE A 7 -36.51 -0.69 -19.78
N ILE A 8 -36.25 -1.62 -18.85
CA ILE A 8 -35.27 -1.43 -17.77
C ILE A 8 -33.84 -1.31 -18.33
N PHE A 9 -33.50 -2.09 -19.37
CA PHE A 9 -32.18 -2.05 -20.03
C PHE A 9 -31.98 -0.87 -21.00
N LYS A 10 -33.02 -0.08 -21.32
CA LYS A 10 -32.88 1.12 -22.16
C LYS A 10 -32.49 2.36 -21.37
N SER A 11 -32.64 2.34 -20.04
CA SER A 11 -32.12 3.40 -19.19
C SER A 11 -30.59 3.40 -19.26
N PRO A 12 -29.97 4.46 -19.81
CA PRO A 12 -28.52 4.50 -19.95
C PRO A 12 -27.79 4.45 -18.59
N GLN A 13 -28.48 4.84 -17.51
CA GLN A 13 -27.96 4.77 -16.14
C GLN A 13 -27.96 3.33 -15.61
N VAL A 14 -29.04 2.57 -15.84
CA VAL A 14 -29.16 1.18 -15.35
C VAL A 14 -28.10 0.30 -15.99
N SER A 15 -27.87 0.42 -17.30
CA SER A 15 -26.82 -0.35 -17.98
C SER A 15 -25.42 -0.08 -17.42
N SER A 16 -25.14 1.15 -17.00
CA SER A 16 -23.83 1.54 -16.44
C SER A 16 -23.55 0.89 -15.10
N ILE A 17 -24.55 0.89 -14.22
CA ILE A 17 -24.45 0.26 -12.90
C ILE A 17 -24.27 -1.25 -13.06
N LEU A 18 -25.03 -1.87 -13.97
CA LEU A 18 -24.90 -3.30 -14.26
C LEU A 18 -23.50 -3.66 -14.78
N PHE A 19 -22.91 -2.85 -15.65
CA PHE A 19 -21.52 -3.07 -16.08
C PHE A 19 -20.52 -2.93 -14.93
N LEU A 20 -20.66 -1.89 -14.09
CA LEU A 20 -19.79 -1.74 -12.91
C LEU A 20 -19.89 -2.96 -11.98
N LEU A 21 -21.11 -3.41 -11.68
CA LEU A 21 -21.33 -4.61 -10.87
C LEU A 21 -20.72 -5.86 -11.52
N LEU A 22 -20.87 -6.02 -12.84
CA LEU A 22 -20.25 -7.13 -13.57
C LEU A 22 -18.73 -7.10 -13.45
N PHE A 23 -18.08 -5.94 -13.58
CA PHE A 23 -16.63 -5.83 -13.43
C PHE A 23 -16.17 -6.05 -12.00
N ILE A 24 -16.91 -5.60 -11.00
CA ILE A 24 -16.65 -5.92 -9.59
C ILE A 24 -16.71 -7.44 -9.39
N VAL A 25 -17.73 -8.12 -9.91
CA VAL A 25 -17.84 -9.58 -9.84
C VAL A 25 -16.67 -10.27 -10.56
N ILE A 26 -16.28 -9.79 -11.75
CA ILE A 26 -15.10 -10.31 -12.47
C ILE A 26 -13.83 -10.11 -11.64
N HIS A 27 -13.63 -8.92 -11.07
CA HIS A 27 -12.44 -8.62 -10.27
C HIS A 27 -12.38 -9.49 -9.02
N VAL A 28 -13.47 -9.57 -8.25
CA VAL A 28 -13.54 -10.44 -7.08
C VAL A 28 -13.32 -11.90 -7.46
N SER A 29 -13.88 -12.36 -8.59
CA SER A 29 -13.62 -13.71 -9.10
C SER A 29 -12.15 -13.92 -9.42
N LEU A 30 -11.47 -12.94 -10.03
CA LEU A 30 -10.02 -13.01 -10.29
C LEU A 30 -9.22 -13.05 -8.98
N LEU A 31 -9.57 -12.22 -8.00
CA LEU A 31 -8.91 -12.16 -6.69
C LEU A 31 -9.07 -13.47 -5.91
N LEU A 32 -10.27 -14.07 -5.93
CA LEU A 32 -10.55 -15.36 -5.28
C LEU A 32 -9.80 -16.53 -5.93
N ASN A 33 -9.49 -16.43 -7.22
CA ASN A 33 -8.78 -17.46 -7.98
C ASN A 33 -7.28 -17.16 -8.17
N THR A 34 -6.74 -16.20 -7.43
CA THR A 34 -5.31 -15.88 -7.44
C THR A 34 -4.73 -15.89 -6.03
N THR A 35 -3.40 -16.05 -5.93
CA THR A 35 -2.71 -16.02 -4.64
C THR A 35 -2.94 -14.69 -3.93
N PHE A 36 -3.45 -14.76 -2.71
CA PHE A 36 -3.54 -13.63 -1.80
C PHE A 36 -2.26 -13.50 -0.99
N ILE A 37 -1.65 -12.32 -0.95
CA ILE A 37 -0.49 -12.03 -0.09
C ILE A 37 -1.00 -11.43 1.22
N ASP A 38 -0.82 -12.18 2.29
CA ASP A 38 -1.28 -11.91 3.66
C ASP A 38 -0.15 -11.32 4.50
N TRP A 39 0.25 -10.09 4.16
CA TRP A 39 1.22 -9.32 4.92
C TRP A 39 0.92 -9.33 6.42
N PRO A 40 1.77 -9.96 7.24
CA PRO A 40 1.44 -10.28 8.62
C PRO A 40 1.19 -9.03 9.45
N GLU A 41 1.85 -7.92 9.16
CA GLU A 41 1.75 -6.63 9.86
C GLU A 41 0.30 -6.11 9.92
N ILE A 42 -0.49 -6.35 8.87
CA ILE A 42 -1.87 -5.87 8.79
C ILE A 42 -2.76 -6.53 9.85
N ILE A 43 -2.51 -7.79 10.19
CA ILE A 43 -3.29 -8.52 11.20
C ILE A 43 -2.57 -8.61 12.56
N LEU A 44 -1.24 -8.74 12.53
CA LEU A 44 -0.39 -8.92 13.70
C LEU A 44 -0.34 -7.66 14.56
N PHE A 45 -0.05 -6.49 14.00
CA PHE A 45 0.05 -5.27 14.83
C PHE A 45 -1.27 -4.94 15.53
N PRO A 46 -2.42 -4.99 14.85
CA PRO A 46 -3.70 -4.81 15.53
C PRO A 46 -4.01 -5.92 16.54
N TRP A 47 -3.53 -7.15 16.30
CA TRP A 47 -3.72 -8.24 17.27
C TRP A 47 -2.88 -7.99 18.52
N LEU A 48 -1.63 -7.54 18.38
CA LEU A 48 -0.76 -7.16 19.51
C LEU A 48 -1.37 -6.00 20.32
N MET A 49 -1.99 -5.02 19.67
CA MET A 49 -2.75 -3.97 20.37
C MET A 49 -3.90 -4.54 21.20
N LYS A 50 -4.63 -5.52 20.66
CA LYS A 50 -5.68 -6.23 21.41
C LYS A 50 -5.10 -6.99 22.61
N GLN A 51 -3.86 -7.47 22.54
CA GLN A 51 -3.12 -8.08 23.65
C GLN A 51 -2.54 -7.06 24.64
N GLY A 52 -2.82 -5.76 24.46
CA GLY A 52 -2.42 -4.68 25.35
C GLY A 52 -1.09 -4.02 25.03
N LEU A 53 -0.45 -4.33 23.90
CA LEU A 53 0.80 -3.67 23.50
C LEU A 53 0.53 -2.29 22.89
N LEU A 54 1.32 -1.31 23.31
CA LEU A 54 1.25 0.07 22.82
C LEU A 54 2.20 0.30 21.64
N LEU A 55 1.70 1.02 20.62
CA LEU A 55 2.51 1.44 19.47
C LEU A 55 3.66 2.34 19.91
N TYR A 56 4.84 2.10 19.32
CA TYR A 56 6.11 2.81 19.55
C TYR A 56 6.73 2.62 20.94
N LYS A 57 6.00 2.07 21.91
CA LYS A 57 6.51 1.71 23.24
C LYS A 57 6.83 0.23 23.36
N ASP A 58 5.80 -0.62 23.19
CA ASP A 58 5.93 -2.06 23.38
C ASP A 58 6.14 -2.78 22.04
N MET A 59 5.77 -2.13 20.93
CA MET A 59 6.06 -2.57 19.58
C MET A 59 6.57 -1.43 18.71
N ILE A 60 7.69 -1.66 18.05
CA ILE A 60 8.28 -0.71 17.09
C ILE A 60 7.60 -0.91 15.74
N VAL A 61 7.01 0.17 15.25
CA VAL A 61 6.35 0.21 13.93
C VAL A 61 6.91 1.42 13.18
N VAL A 62 7.30 1.23 11.91
CA VAL A 62 7.91 2.30 11.10
C VAL A 62 6.93 3.02 10.17
N HIS A 63 5.65 2.90 10.51
CA HIS A 63 4.53 3.43 9.73
C HIS A 63 3.73 4.41 10.58
N SER A 64 3.08 5.34 9.91
CA SER A 64 2.05 6.17 10.54
C SER A 64 0.96 5.29 11.17
N PRO A 65 0.43 5.67 12.34
CA PRO A 65 -0.37 4.76 13.15
C PRO A 65 -1.79 4.54 12.62
N GLY A 66 -2.28 5.40 11.72
CA GLY A 66 -3.67 5.39 11.27
C GLY A 66 -4.07 4.11 10.52
N SER A 67 -3.17 3.50 9.74
CA SER A 67 -3.45 2.22 9.09
C SER A 67 -3.59 1.07 10.09
N VAL A 68 -2.78 1.09 11.17
CA VAL A 68 -2.83 0.10 12.24
C VAL A 68 -4.11 0.28 13.07
N TYR A 69 -4.44 1.50 13.47
CA TYR A 69 -5.69 1.79 14.18
C TYR A 69 -6.93 1.46 13.34
N LEU A 70 -6.92 1.74 12.03
CA LEU A 70 -8.02 1.37 11.14
C LEU A 70 -8.21 -0.16 11.10
N SER A 71 -7.11 -0.90 10.97
CA SER A 71 -7.12 -2.37 10.96
C SER A 71 -7.55 -2.93 12.32
N TYR A 72 -7.12 -2.32 13.43
CA TYR A 72 -7.55 -2.64 14.79
C TYR A 72 -9.05 -2.50 14.98
N LEU A 73 -9.63 -1.37 14.59
CA LEU A 73 -11.07 -1.17 14.66
C LEU A 73 -11.82 -2.23 13.83
N PHE A 74 -11.35 -2.51 12.62
CA PHE A 74 -12.00 -3.49 11.75
C PHE A 74 -11.94 -4.92 12.34
N PHE A 75 -10.77 -5.39 12.75
CA PHE A 75 -10.59 -6.76 13.26
C PHE A 75 -11.16 -6.96 14.66
N ASN A 76 -11.25 -5.91 15.47
CA ASN A 76 -11.92 -6.01 16.77
C ASN A 76 -13.44 -6.19 16.61
N LEU A 77 -14.03 -5.65 15.54
CA LEU A 77 -15.46 -5.82 15.23
C LEU A 77 -15.78 -7.14 14.53
N THR A 78 -14.88 -7.61 13.66
CA THR A 78 -15.15 -8.76 12.77
C THR A 78 -14.48 -10.06 13.22
N GLY A 79 -13.32 -9.96 13.87
CA GLY A 79 -12.49 -11.08 14.28
C GLY A 79 -11.16 -11.15 13.53
N TYR A 80 -10.13 -11.64 14.20
CA TYR A 80 -8.78 -11.76 13.66
C TYR A 80 -8.63 -13.10 12.94
N THR A 81 -9.08 -13.16 11.68
CA THR A 81 -8.98 -14.35 10.83
C THR A 81 -8.53 -13.97 9.42
N VAL A 82 -7.95 -14.94 8.69
CA VAL A 82 -7.56 -14.75 7.27
C VAL A 82 -8.78 -14.40 6.40
N PHE A 83 -9.96 -14.94 6.72
CA PHE A 83 -11.20 -14.61 6.00
C PHE A 83 -11.50 -13.10 6.08
N TRP A 84 -11.56 -12.55 7.30
CA TRP A 84 -11.85 -11.13 7.50
C TRP A 84 -10.75 -10.23 6.96
N TYR A 85 -9.49 -10.69 7.00
CA TYR A 85 -8.40 -9.99 6.32
C TYR A 85 -8.72 -9.85 4.82
N ARG A 86 -9.03 -10.94 4.12
CA ARG A 86 -9.39 -10.87 2.68
C ARG A 86 -10.58 -9.95 2.43
N VAL A 87 -11.62 -9.99 3.28
CA VAL A 87 -12.77 -9.08 3.16
C VAL A 87 -12.36 -7.61 3.29
N PHE A 88 -11.47 -7.29 4.23
CA PHE A 88 -10.92 -5.94 4.39
C PHE A 88 -10.18 -5.48 3.12
N ALA A 89 -9.29 -6.33 2.60
CA ALA A 89 -8.56 -6.07 1.36
C ALA A 89 -9.51 -5.81 0.18
N TYR A 90 -10.49 -6.70 0.00
CA TYR A 90 -11.43 -6.61 -1.13
C TYR A 90 -12.35 -5.41 -1.03
N THR A 91 -12.72 -5.00 0.18
CA THR A 91 -13.50 -3.77 0.38
C THR A 91 -12.72 -2.54 -0.08
N VAL A 92 -11.41 -2.46 0.23
CA VAL A 92 -10.56 -1.38 -0.26
C VAL A 92 -10.44 -1.44 -1.79
N ILE A 93 -10.18 -2.61 -2.37
CA ILE A 93 -10.06 -2.78 -3.84
C ILE A 93 -11.35 -2.38 -4.57
N ILE A 94 -12.51 -2.87 -4.11
CA ILE A 94 -13.82 -2.53 -4.70
C ILE A 94 -14.09 -1.03 -4.57
N THR A 95 -13.69 -0.40 -3.45
CA THR A 95 -13.80 1.04 -3.30
C THR A 95 -12.97 1.77 -4.34
N ILE A 96 -11.75 1.30 -4.65
CA ILE A 96 -10.91 1.85 -5.72
C ILE A 96 -11.59 1.67 -7.09
N ASP A 97 -12.14 0.49 -7.39
CA ASP A 97 -12.84 0.22 -8.65
C ASP A 97 -14.00 1.21 -8.87
N ILE A 98 -14.84 1.40 -7.84
CA ILE A 98 -15.98 2.31 -7.87
C ILE A 98 -15.51 3.75 -8.04
N LEU A 99 -14.54 4.20 -7.24
CA LEU A 99 -14.04 5.58 -7.31
C LEU A 99 -13.38 5.86 -8.67
N LEU A 100 -12.60 4.92 -9.20
CA LEU A 100 -11.97 5.05 -10.52
C LEU A 100 -13.03 5.13 -11.63
N TYR A 101 -14.06 4.29 -11.57
CA TYR A 101 -15.17 4.34 -12.53
C TYR A 101 -15.90 5.68 -12.49
N LEU A 102 -16.27 6.15 -11.29
CA LEU A 102 -16.99 7.40 -11.09
C LEU A 102 -16.16 8.61 -11.51
N LEU A 103 -14.88 8.63 -11.14
CA LEU A 103 -13.96 9.71 -11.51
C LEU A 103 -13.75 9.73 -13.03
N THR A 104 -13.61 8.57 -13.65
CA THR A 104 -13.51 8.46 -15.10
C THR A 104 -14.75 9.03 -15.80
N LEU A 105 -15.94 8.61 -15.35
CA LEU A 105 -17.20 9.11 -15.88
C LEU A 105 -17.33 10.63 -15.67
N HIS A 106 -16.86 11.14 -14.54
CA HIS A 106 -16.83 12.56 -14.23
C HIS A 106 -15.94 13.35 -15.19
N LEU A 107 -14.75 12.82 -15.52
CA LEU A 107 -13.78 13.50 -16.37
C LEU A 107 -14.19 13.55 -17.84
N TRP A 108 -14.63 12.43 -18.41
CA TRP A 108 -14.86 12.35 -19.87
C TRP A 108 -16.31 12.21 -20.29
N LYS A 109 -17.25 12.06 -19.33
CA LYS A 109 -18.70 11.94 -19.60
C LYS A 109 -19.07 10.78 -20.55
N LYS A 110 -18.16 9.83 -20.74
CA LYS A 110 -18.30 8.68 -21.65
C LYS A 110 -18.19 7.38 -20.86
N ARG A 111 -19.32 6.66 -20.75
CA ARG A 111 -19.41 5.39 -20.03
C ARG A 111 -18.52 4.30 -20.60
N ALA A 112 -18.39 4.22 -21.93
CA ALA A 112 -17.52 3.24 -22.58
C ALA A 112 -16.05 3.41 -22.13
N ILE A 113 -15.61 4.67 -21.96
CA ILE A 113 -14.25 4.93 -21.44
C ILE A 113 -14.16 4.57 -19.96
N ALA A 114 -15.18 4.87 -19.14
CA ALA A 114 -15.22 4.44 -17.74
C ALA A 114 -15.14 2.92 -17.57
N VAL A 115 -15.93 2.20 -18.33
CA VAL A 115 -15.90 0.74 -18.37
C VAL A 115 -14.52 0.24 -18.78
N LEU A 116 -13.96 0.76 -19.88
CA LEU A 116 -12.66 0.33 -20.38
C LEU A 116 -11.53 0.60 -19.39
N ILE A 117 -11.48 1.79 -18.80
CA ILE A 117 -10.43 2.18 -17.84
C ILE A 117 -10.50 1.35 -16.56
N THR A 118 -11.69 1.09 -16.03
CA THR A 118 -11.86 0.18 -14.90
C THR A 118 -11.45 -1.25 -15.28
N ALA A 119 -11.82 -1.75 -16.46
CA ALA A 119 -11.42 -3.08 -16.92
C ALA A 119 -9.90 -3.24 -17.06
N VAL A 120 -9.23 -2.24 -17.64
CA VAL A 120 -7.76 -2.24 -17.79
C VAL A 120 -7.08 -2.11 -16.42
N TYR A 121 -7.64 -1.33 -15.48
CA TYR A 121 -7.17 -1.28 -14.09
C TYR A 121 -7.22 -2.66 -13.45
N ILE A 122 -8.39 -3.32 -13.43
CA ILE A 122 -8.60 -4.66 -12.86
C ILE A 122 -7.56 -5.65 -13.41
N PHE A 123 -7.33 -5.59 -14.72
CA PHE A 123 -6.40 -6.47 -15.40
C PHE A 123 -4.93 -6.27 -14.96
N PHE A 124 -4.52 -5.05 -14.65
CA PHE A 124 -3.16 -4.73 -14.19
C PHE A 124 -2.96 -4.77 -12.69
N GLN A 125 -4.04 -4.63 -11.93
CA GLN A 125 -4.04 -4.64 -10.48
C GLN A 125 -3.41 -5.95 -9.97
N VAL A 126 -3.87 -7.09 -10.50
CA VAL A 126 -3.42 -8.43 -10.08
C VAL A 126 -1.94 -8.68 -10.43
N PRO A 127 -1.45 -8.46 -11.66
CA PRO A 127 -0.03 -8.59 -12.02
C PRO A 127 0.95 -7.67 -11.28
N LEU A 128 0.44 -6.66 -10.58
CA LEU A 128 1.20 -5.76 -9.72
C LEU A 128 1.00 -6.12 -8.24
N GLN A 129 0.68 -7.39 -7.94
CA GLN A 129 0.51 -7.91 -6.58
C GLN A 129 -0.61 -7.23 -5.80
N GLY A 130 -1.65 -6.77 -6.51
CA GLY A 130 -2.77 -6.08 -5.90
C GLY A 130 -3.74 -7.01 -5.16
N ASN A 131 -3.65 -8.34 -5.30
CA ASN A 131 -4.37 -9.29 -4.46
C ASN A 131 -3.70 -9.41 -3.08
N SER A 132 -3.64 -8.28 -2.38
CA SER A 132 -3.03 -8.12 -1.07
C SER A 132 -3.63 -6.88 -0.41
N ILE A 133 -3.32 -6.63 0.85
CA ILE A 133 -3.50 -5.29 1.41
C ILE A 133 -2.20 -4.84 2.06
N TRP A 134 -1.82 -3.62 1.75
CA TRP A 134 -0.71 -2.92 2.37
C TRP A 134 -1.12 -1.45 2.52
N GLN A 135 -0.36 -0.64 3.26
CA GLN A 135 -0.83 0.72 3.59
C GLN A 135 -1.02 1.58 2.31
N GLU A 136 -0.27 1.29 1.24
CA GLU A 136 -0.39 1.87 -0.10
C GLU A 136 -1.80 1.71 -0.66
N LEU A 137 -2.32 0.49 -0.61
CA LEU A 137 -3.65 0.20 -1.13
C LEU A 137 -4.72 0.90 -0.29
N ILE A 138 -4.56 0.93 1.04
CA ILE A 138 -5.48 1.60 1.97
C ILE A 138 -5.58 3.11 1.70
N PHE A 139 -4.47 3.80 1.37
CA PHE A 139 -4.52 5.24 1.11
C PHE A 139 -4.95 5.59 -0.34
N THR A 140 -5.00 4.62 -1.26
CA THR A 140 -5.35 4.85 -2.67
C THR A 140 -6.74 5.47 -2.89
N PRO A 141 -7.82 5.03 -2.20
CA PRO A 141 -9.12 5.71 -2.26
C PRO A 141 -9.05 7.21 -1.93
N PHE A 142 -8.24 7.59 -0.95
CA PHE A 142 -8.04 8.98 -0.55
C PHE A 142 -7.38 9.77 -1.68
N MET A 143 -6.40 9.18 -2.38
CA MET A 143 -5.77 9.82 -3.54
C MET A 143 -6.74 10.07 -4.69
N LEU A 144 -7.63 9.11 -4.98
CA LEU A 144 -8.68 9.29 -6.00
C LEU A 144 -9.64 10.42 -5.63
N LEU A 145 -10.04 10.49 -4.35
CA LEU A 145 -10.87 11.58 -3.84
C LEU A 145 -10.14 12.93 -3.89
N THR A 146 -8.87 13.00 -3.50
CA THR A 146 -8.02 14.19 -3.63
C THR A 146 -8.03 14.72 -5.06
N TYR A 147 -7.79 13.85 -6.03
CA TYR A 147 -7.77 14.24 -7.44
C TYR A 147 -9.14 14.72 -7.92
N TRP A 148 -10.22 14.04 -7.52
CA TRP A 148 -11.58 14.48 -7.84
C TRP A 148 -11.85 15.91 -7.29
N VAL A 149 -11.65 16.12 -5.98
CA VAL A 149 -11.93 17.41 -5.33
C VAL A 149 -11.03 18.51 -5.89
N LEU A 150 -9.74 18.22 -6.16
CA LEU A 150 -8.86 19.21 -6.79
C LEU A 150 -9.32 19.53 -8.22
N GLY A 151 -9.89 18.58 -8.95
CA GLY A 151 -10.54 18.84 -10.23
C GLY A 151 -11.65 19.90 -10.14
N LYS A 152 -12.40 19.93 -9.03
CA LYS A 152 -13.40 20.98 -8.74
C LYS A 152 -12.74 22.31 -8.36
N TYR A 153 -11.66 22.25 -7.59
CA TYR A 153 -10.85 23.41 -7.27
C TYR A 153 -10.29 24.09 -8.53
N ILE A 154 -9.73 23.34 -9.48
CA ILE A 154 -9.20 23.88 -10.75
C ILE A 154 -10.29 24.66 -11.52
N GLN A 155 -11.54 24.17 -11.48
CA GLN A 155 -12.66 24.79 -12.18
C GLN A 155 -13.21 26.04 -11.49
N ILE A 156 -13.35 26.00 -10.16
CA ILE A 156 -14.14 26.99 -9.40
C ILE A 156 -13.24 27.91 -8.57
N GLN A 157 -12.00 27.51 -8.30
CA GLN A 157 -10.97 28.22 -7.51
C GLN A 157 -11.38 28.60 -6.07
N LYS A 158 -12.45 28.01 -5.54
CA LYS A 158 -12.91 28.24 -4.15
C LYS A 158 -12.03 27.50 -3.14
N LEU A 159 -11.59 28.22 -2.09
CA LEU A 159 -10.74 27.68 -1.02
C LEU A 159 -11.33 26.49 -0.28
N LYS A 160 -12.66 26.37 -0.18
CA LYS A 160 -13.31 25.20 0.45
C LYS A 160 -12.88 23.86 -0.17
N TYR A 161 -12.64 23.81 -1.48
CA TYR A 161 -12.20 22.57 -2.13
C TYR A 161 -10.74 22.28 -1.82
N LEU A 162 -9.91 23.33 -1.74
CA LEU A 162 -8.52 23.18 -1.34
C LEU A 162 -8.41 22.73 0.12
N PHE A 163 -9.23 23.28 1.02
CA PHE A 163 -9.35 22.83 2.41
C PHE A 163 -9.68 21.33 2.50
N ILE A 164 -10.66 20.85 1.73
CA ILE A 164 -11.03 19.43 1.69
C ILE A 164 -9.85 18.59 1.15
N VAL A 165 -9.16 19.05 0.10
CA VAL A 165 -7.94 18.39 -0.41
C VAL A 165 -6.88 18.29 0.68
N SER A 166 -6.61 19.38 1.42
CA SER A 166 -5.65 19.37 2.53
C SER A 166 -6.07 18.40 3.64
N LEU A 167 -7.36 18.34 3.98
CA LEU A 167 -7.88 17.42 4.98
C LEU A 167 -7.67 15.96 4.56
N ILE A 168 -7.99 15.62 3.30
CA ILE A 168 -7.78 14.27 2.76
C ILE A 168 -6.30 13.90 2.77
N PHE A 169 -5.39 14.84 2.45
CA PHE A 169 -3.95 14.62 2.56
C PHE A 169 -3.49 14.39 4.00
N GLY A 170 -4.04 15.15 4.95
CA GLY A 170 -3.76 14.94 6.36
C GLY A 170 -4.17 13.54 6.81
N LEU A 171 -5.40 13.10 6.51
CA LEU A 171 -5.85 11.72 6.77
C LEU A 171 -4.96 10.68 6.08
N SER A 172 -4.53 10.94 4.85
CA SER A 172 -3.63 10.05 4.11
C SER A 172 -2.26 9.92 4.76
N LEU A 173 -1.71 11.02 5.31
CA LEU A 173 -0.45 11.00 6.07
C LEU A 173 -0.58 10.23 7.39
N LEU A 174 -1.77 10.19 8.01
CA LEU A 174 -2.01 9.33 9.16
C LEU A 174 -1.99 7.85 8.78
N ILE A 175 -2.38 7.50 7.54
CA ILE A 175 -2.34 6.12 7.03
C ILE A 175 -0.91 5.74 6.63
N LYS A 176 -0.25 6.59 5.84
CA LYS A 176 1.11 6.37 5.35
C LYS A 176 1.84 7.70 5.05
N GLN A 177 3.07 7.82 5.54
CA GLN A 177 3.94 9.00 5.31
C GLN A 177 4.19 9.29 3.82
N ASN A 178 4.13 8.26 2.98
CA ASN A 178 4.29 8.37 1.53
C ASN A 178 3.28 9.31 0.86
N ALA A 179 2.17 9.67 1.52
CA ALA A 179 1.27 10.72 1.05
C ALA A 179 1.95 12.10 0.93
N LEU A 180 3.14 12.30 1.52
CA LEU A 180 3.95 13.52 1.35
C LEU A 180 4.37 13.75 -0.11
N TYR A 181 4.59 12.69 -0.88
CA TYR A 181 4.99 12.81 -2.28
C TYR A 181 3.88 13.44 -3.15
N PRO A 182 2.65 12.89 -3.21
CA PRO A 182 1.55 13.53 -3.95
C PRO A 182 1.14 14.89 -3.36
N LEU A 183 1.32 15.12 -2.05
CA LEU A 183 1.16 16.45 -1.44
C LEU A 183 2.15 17.45 -2.05
N THR A 184 3.43 17.07 -2.16
CA THR A 184 4.49 17.87 -2.79
C THR A 184 4.18 18.11 -4.27
N GLY A 185 3.76 17.08 -5.01
CA GLY A 185 3.34 17.23 -6.42
C GLY A 185 2.17 18.21 -6.57
N THR A 186 1.23 18.21 -5.61
CA THR A 186 0.12 19.18 -5.57
C THR A 186 0.60 20.60 -5.27
N ALA A 187 1.56 20.77 -4.35
CA ALA A 187 2.15 22.08 -4.07
C ALA A 187 2.86 22.66 -5.31
N ILE A 188 3.65 21.85 -6.01
CA ILE A 188 4.30 22.22 -7.28
C ILE A 188 3.26 22.60 -8.33
N PHE A 189 2.18 21.83 -8.43
CA PHE A 189 1.07 22.17 -9.34
C PHE A 189 0.40 23.50 -8.99
N LEU A 190 0.23 23.84 -7.70
CA LEU A 190 -0.32 25.14 -7.29
C LEU A 190 0.60 26.31 -7.65
N LEU A 191 1.92 26.14 -7.52
CA LEU A 191 2.91 27.11 -8.03
C LEU A 191 2.73 27.33 -9.53
N PHE A 192 2.61 26.24 -10.29
CA PHE A 192 2.38 26.31 -11.73
C PHE A 192 1.04 26.97 -12.08
N LEU A 193 -0.04 26.63 -11.37
CA LEU A 193 -1.38 27.16 -11.63
C LEU A 193 -1.47 28.67 -11.37
N HIS A 194 -0.76 29.16 -10.35
CA HIS A 194 -0.76 30.56 -9.90
C HIS A 194 0.58 31.25 -10.15
N PHE A 195 1.35 30.84 -11.16
CA PHE A 195 2.71 31.33 -11.40
C PHE A 195 2.80 32.86 -11.59
N LYS A 196 1.73 33.49 -12.09
CA LYS A 196 1.63 34.95 -12.25
C LYS A 196 1.29 35.68 -10.94
N HIS A 197 0.88 34.97 -9.91
CA HIS A 197 0.42 35.49 -8.62
C HIS A 197 1.09 34.71 -7.47
N PRO A 198 2.41 34.88 -7.28
CA PRO A 198 3.19 34.05 -6.35
C PRO A 198 2.70 34.12 -4.90
N LEU A 199 2.23 35.29 -4.44
CA LEU A 199 1.66 35.43 -3.10
C LEU A 199 0.38 34.60 -2.91
N GLU A 200 -0.46 34.52 -3.95
CA GLU A 200 -1.67 33.71 -3.93
C GLU A 200 -1.33 32.21 -3.97
N ALA A 201 -0.33 31.83 -4.76
CA ALA A 201 0.22 30.47 -4.76
C ALA A 201 0.71 30.08 -3.36
N PHE A 202 1.49 30.96 -2.73
CA PHE A 202 2.04 30.75 -1.40
C PHE A 202 0.95 30.58 -0.32
N ARG A 203 -0.07 31.46 -0.30
CA ARG A 203 -1.22 31.33 0.62
C ARG A 203 -1.95 30.00 0.47
N ARG A 204 -2.13 29.54 -0.78
CA ARG A 204 -2.78 28.27 -1.08
C ARG A 204 -1.92 27.07 -0.67
N ILE A 205 -0.61 27.16 -0.84
CA ILE A 205 0.33 26.12 -0.39
C ILE A 205 0.40 26.06 1.13
N ILE A 206 0.37 27.21 1.82
CA ILE A 206 0.23 27.24 3.29
C ILE A 206 -1.04 26.49 3.70
N LEU A 207 -2.20 26.79 3.09
CA LEU A 207 -3.44 26.07 3.39
C LEU A 207 -3.33 24.56 3.07
N LEU A 208 -2.63 24.20 1.99
CA LEU A 208 -2.40 22.82 1.59
C LEU A 208 -1.57 22.04 2.64
N ILE A 209 -0.58 22.68 3.25
CA ILE A 209 0.37 22.06 4.18
C ILE A 209 -0.10 22.17 5.64
N PHE A 210 -0.64 23.30 6.04
CA PHE A 210 -0.99 23.61 7.42
C PHE A 210 -1.98 22.62 8.02
N ILE A 211 -2.99 22.19 7.25
CA ILE A 211 -4.01 21.23 7.72
C ILE A 211 -3.42 19.82 7.92
N PRO A 212 -2.69 19.22 6.96
CA PRO A 212 -1.98 17.98 7.22
C PRO A 212 -0.99 18.08 8.38
N ALA A 213 -0.22 19.17 8.45
CA ALA A 213 0.74 19.39 9.52
C ALA A 213 0.05 19.48 10.89
N SER A 214 -1.09 20.17 10.99
CA SER A 214 -1.83 20.27 12.24
C SER A 214 -2.36 18.91 12.71
N LEU A 215 -2.80 18.03 11.80
CA LEU A 215 -3.18 16.66 12.14
C LEU A 215 -2.00 15.82 12.63
N VAL A 216 -0.81 15.98 12.04
CA VAL A 216 0.42 15.31 12.54
C VAL A 216 0.82 15.88 13.91
N VAL A 217 0.68 17.19 14.13
CA VAL A 217 0.93 17.83 15.43
C VAL A 217 -0.09 17.35 16.48
N LEU A 218 -1.36 17.14 16.12
CA LEU A 218 -2.35 16.56 17.02
C LEU A 218 -1.98 15.12 17.42
N LEU A 219 -1.48 14.30 16.48
CA LEU A 219 -0.92 12.99 16.83
C LEU A 219 0.29 13.11 17.75
N TRP A 220 1.16 14.09 17.51
CA TRP A 220 2.31 14.33 18.38
C TRP A 220 1.86 14.70 19.80
N PHE A 221 0.85 15.55 19.96
CA PHE A 221 0.27 15.86 21.28
C PHE A 221 -0.35 14.62 21.94
N PHE A 222 -1.05 13.78 21.17
CA PHE A 222 -1.58 12.52 21.66
C PHE A 222 -0.46 11.62 22.23
N TYR A 223 0.62 11.39 21.48
CA TYR A 223 1.75 10.59 21.98
C TYR A 223 2.53 11.29 23.10
N SER A 224 2.58 12.63 23.10
CA SER A 224 3.15 13.40 24.21
C SER A 224 2.38 13.21 25.51
N SER A 225 1.06 13.08 25.45
CA SER A 225 0.24 12.82 26.65
C SER A 225 0.52 11.43 27.26
N THR A 226 1.12 10.53 26.49
CA THR A 226 1.53 9.18 26.93
C THR A 226 3.04 9.06 27.20
N GLY A 227 3.81 10.16 27.05
CA GLY A 227 5.27 10.16 27.21
C GLY A 227 6.03 9.47 26.06
N LEU A 228 5.42 9.33 24.88
CA LEU A 228 5.96 8.62 23.71
C LEU A 228 6.27 9.54 22.51
N GLN A 229 6.39 10.84 22.75
CA GLN A 229 6.60 11.83 21.71
C GLN A 229 7.92 11.64 20.96
N HIS A 230 8.97 11.18 21.65
CA HIS A 230 10.29 10.99 21.04
C HIS A 230 10.29 9.76 20.13
N GLU A 231 9.68 8.67 20.58
CA GLU A 231 9.51 7.42 19.84
C GLU A 231 8.62 7.64 18.62
N PHE A 232 7.53 8.39 18.76
CA PHE A 232 6.68 8.78 17.64
C PHE A 232 7.47 9.58 16.59
N VAL A 233 8.20 10.62 17.01
CA VAL A 233 9.00 11.42 16.07
C VAL A 233 10.10 10.57 15.41
N LEU A 234 10.78 9.73 16.18
CA LEU A 234 11.82 8.84 15.67
C LEU A 234 11.25 7.90 14.60
N TRP A 235 10.22 7.12 14.92
CA TRP A 235 9.76 6.05 14.05
C TRP A 235 8.83 6.50 12.92
N VAL A 236 8.07 7.57 13.13
CA VAL A 236 7.10 8.05 12.13
C VAL A 236 7.72 9.11 11.21
N ILE A 237 8.63 9.95 11.72
CA ILE A 237 9.19 11.08 10.97
C ILE A 237 10.66 10.86 10.64
N GLN A 238 11.54 10.74 11.63
CA GLN A 238 12.98 10.70 11.37
C GLN A 238 13.39 9.44 10.61
N TYR A 239 12.87 8.28 11.00
CA TYR A 239 13.29 7.01 10.46
C TYR A 239 12.96 6.87 8.96
N PRO A 240 11.70 7.08 8.51
CA PRO A 240 11.36 6.93 7.09
C PRO A 240 12.02 7.97 6.17
N PHE A 241 12.26 9.19 6.68
CA PHE A 241 12.75 10.30 5.85
C PHE A 241 14.27 10.52 5.93
N LEU A 242 14.93 10.18 7.05
CA LEU A 242 16.33 10.54 7.30
C LEU A 242 17.26 9.34 7.51
N LEU A 243 16.74 8.21 8.01
CA LEU A 243 17.57 7.08 8.43
C LEU A 243 17.50 5.91 7.45
N ILE A 244 16.30 5.45 7.10
CA ILE A 244 16.11 4.19 6.35
C ILE A 244 16.77 4.21 4.97
N GLY A 245 16.80 5.37 4.30
CA GLY A 245 17.42 5.52 2.98
C GLY A 245 18.94 5.40 2.97
N LYS A 246 19.59 5.46 4.14
CA LYS A 246 21.05 5.27 4.29
C LYS A 246 21.44 3.79 4.36
N GLU A 247 20.49 2.91 4.70
CA GLU A 247 20.71 1.48 4.84
C GLU A 247 20.70 0.79 3.47
N ARG A 248 21.87 0.28 3.05
CA ARG A 248 22.02 -0.40 1.74
C ARG A 248 21.11 -1.63 1.60
N SER A 249 20.83 -2.32 2.70
CA SER A 249 19.96 -3.50 2.73
C SER A 249 18.48 -3.15 2.52
N TYR A 250 18.09 -1.90 2.74
CA TYR A 250 16.73 -1.44 2.51
C TYR A 250 16.47 -1.09 1.04
N VAL A 251 17.44 -0.43 0.39
CA VAL A 251 17.29 0.10 -0.97
C VAL A 251 17.34 -1.01 -2.01
N ILE A 252 16.20 -1.26 -2.64
CA ILE A 252 16.06 -2.23 -3.73
C ILE A 252 15.65 -1.46 -4.98
N LEU A 253 16.46 -1.55 -6.04
CA LEU A 253 16.14 -0.96 -7.33
C LEU A 253 15.51 -2.00 -8.27
N PRO A 254 14.60 -1.58 -9.17
CA PRO A 254 14.05 -2.50 -10.17
C PRO A 254 15.14 -3.01 -11.10
N SER A 255 15.05 -4.29 -11.48
CA SER A 255 15.82 -4.80 -12.61
C SER A 255 15.42 -4.09 -13.90
N LEU A 256 16.32 -4.04 -14.87
CA LEU A 256 16.05 -3.40 -16.17
C LEU A 256 14.78 -3.95 -16.85
N MET A 257 14.56 -5.27 -16.79
CA MET A 257 13.37 -5.92 -17.33
C MET A 257 12.08 -5.47 -16.62
N LEU A 258 12.13 -5.33 -15.30
CA LEU A 258 11.00 -4.83 -14.51
C LEU A 258 10.72 -3.36 -14.81
N SER A 259 11.77 -2.55 -14.98
CA SER A 259 11.66 -1.15 -15.41
C SER A 259 10.95 -1.03 -16.76
N PHE A 260 11.31 -1.85 -17.75
CA PHE A 260 10.61 -1.85 -19.05
C PHE A 260 9.14 -2.27 -18.92
N LYS A 261 8.84 -3.28 -18.09
CA LYS A 261 7.45 -3.69 -17.81
C LYS A 261 6.64 -2.53 -17.24
N ILE A 262 7.15 -1.85 -16.22
CA ILE A 262 6.45 -0.72 -15.62
C ILE A 262 6.37 0.45 -16.59
N ALA A 263 7.44 0.76 -17.33
CA ALA A 263 7.40 1.80 -18.35
C ALA A 263 6.28 1.57 -19.39
N ALA A 264 6.04 0.31 -19.79
CA ALA A 264 4.93 -0.02 -20.70
C ALA A 264 3.54 0.24 -20.08
N ILE A 265 3.33 -0.14 -18.82
CA ILE A 265 2.07 0.10 -18.09
C ILE A 265 1.80 1.60 -17.94
N PHE A 266 2.86 2.38 -17.70
CA PHE A 266 2.80 3.82 -17.45
C PHE A 266 3.07 4.67 -18.70
N ALA A 267 3.18 4.07 -19.89
CA ALA A 267 3.44 4.77 -21.16
C ALA A 267 2.35 5.79 -21.51
N GLY A 268 1.15 5.63 -20.96
CA GLY A 268 0.07 6.61 -21.11
C GLY A 268 0.41 8.00 -20.53
N ILE A 269 1.34 8.09 -19.58
CA ILE A 269 1.74 9.36 -18.95
C ILE A 269 2.48 10.28 -19.93
N PRO A 270 3.64 9.89 -20.52
CA PRO A 270 4.35 10.76 -21.46
C PRO A 270 3.53 11.07 -22.70
N ILE A 271 2.70 10.13 -23.18
CA ILE A 271 1.80 10.38 -24.30
C ILE A 271 0.76 11.44 -23.93
N SER A 272 0.12 11.32 -22.77
CA SER A 272 -0.84 12.34 -22.29
C SER A 272 -0.20 13.72 -22.14
N PHE A 273 1.07 13.77 -21.73
CA PHE A 273 1.84 15.02 -21.64
C PHE A 273 1.98 15.69 -23.00
N ILE A 274 2.40 14.94 -24.03
CA ILE A 274 2.55 15.45 -25.40
C ILE A 274 1.20 15.94 -25.94
N LEU A 275 0.13 15.15 -25.75
CA LEU A 275 -1.21 15.50 -26.24
C LEU A 275 -1.75 16.78 -25.61
N VAL A 276 -1.37 17.10 -24.37
CA VAL A 276 -1.83 18.30 -23.66
C VAL A 276 -1.49 19.62 -24.37
N PHE A 277 -0.45 19.60 -25.21
CA PHE A 277 0.02 20.74 -25.99
C PHE A 277 -0.63 20.84 -27.38
N LEU A 278 -1.45 19.87 -27.79
CA LEU A 278 -2.18 19.95 -29.06
C LEU A 278 -3.21 21.09 -29.06
N LYS A 279 -3.43 21.67 -30.25
CA LYS A 279 -4.49 22.67 -30.46
C LYS A 279 -5.86 22.04 -30.22
N GLY A 280 -6.75 22.75 -29.53
CA GLY A 280 -8.13 22.33 -29.25
C GLY A 280 -8.40 21.90 -27.80
N ILE A 281 -7.38 21.64 -27.00
CA ILE A 281 -7.55 21.32 -25.57
C ILE A 281 -7.73 22.61 -24.76
N ASN A 282 -8.85 22.72 -24.07
CA ASN A 282 -9.14 23.90 -23.26
C ASN A 282 -8.20 23.99 -22.04
N LYS A 283 -8.01 25.21 -21.53
CA LYS A 283 -7.06 25.51 -20.44
C LYS A 283 -7.35 24.71 -19.16
N GLN A 284 -8.61 24.51 -18.79
CA GLN A 284 -8.98 23.78 -17.58
C GLN A 284 -8.66 22.29 -17.68
N GLU A 285 -8.95 21.68 -18.82
CA GLU A 285 -8.61 20.28 -19.10
C GLU A 285 -7.11 20.08 -19.14
N ARG A 286 -6.37 21.00 -19.77
CA ARG A 286 -4.90 21.00 -19.72
C ARG A 286 -4.37 20.95 -18.29
N TYR A 287 -4.91 21.79 -17.40
CA TYR A 287 -4.49 21.79 -16.00
C TYR A 287 -4.81 20.50 -15.26
N LYS A 288 -5.97 19.89 -15.51
CA LYS A 288 -6.31 18.59 -14.92
C LYS A 288 -5.32 17.50 -15.35
N ILE A 289 -4.93 17.47 -16.61
CA ILE A 289 -4.00 16.46 -17.12
C ILE A 289 -2.56 16.71 -16.68
N VAL A 290 -2.10 17.97 -16.67
CA VAL A 290 -0.79 18.31 -16.07
C VAL A 290 -0.75 17.87 -14.61
N PHE A 291 -1.82 18.14 -13.85
CA PHE A 291 -1.92 17.66 -12.48
C PHE A 291 -1.92 16.14 -12.41
N LEU A 292 -2.68 15.43 -13.25
CA LEU A 292 -2.72 13.96 -13.31
C LEU A 292 -1.32 13.36 -13.48
N ILE A 293 -0.53 13.93 -14.39
CA ILE A 293 0.84 13.49 -14.70
C ILE A 293 1.74 13.72 -13.49
N LEU A 294 1.75 14.93 -12.92
CA LEU A 294 2.54 15.26 -11.73
C LEU A 294 2.15 14.36 -10.55
N PHE A 295 0.86 14.17 -10.34
CA PHE A 295 0.33 13.38 -9.24
C PHE A 295 0.68 11.89 -9.37
N CYS A 296 0.51 11.32 -10.57
CA CYS A 296 0.89 9.95 -10.84
C CYS A 296 2.41 9.75 -10.70
N PHE A 297 3.21 10.69 -11.19
CA PHE A 297 4.67 10.65 -11.06
C PHE A 297 5.09 10.71 -9.59
N SER A 298 4.52 11.61 -8.79
CA SER A 298 4.78 11.67 -7.35
C SER A 298 4.46 10.35 -6.63
N LEU A 299 3.39 9.66 -7.01
CA LEU A 299 3.04 8.35 -6.44
C LEU A 299 4.02 7.24 -6.85
N ILE A 300 4.56 7.28 -8.08
CA ILE A 300 5.65 6.37 -8.50
C ILE A 300 6.91 6.65 -7.67
N MET A 301 7.27 7.93 -7.49
CA MET A 301 8.44 8.33 -6.70
C MET A 301 8.35 7.84 -5.25
N ALA A 302 7.14 7.78 -4.69
CA ALA A 302 6.92 7.28 -3.33
C ALA A 302 7.28 5.79 -3.16
N GLY A 303 7.30 5.01 -4.25
CA GLY A 303 7.70 3.59 -4.25
C GLY A 303 9.16 3.34 -4.58
N LEU A 304 9.94 4.36 -4.95
CA LEU A 304 11.34 4.18 -5.38
C LEU A 304 12.35 3.82 -4.28
N PRO A 305 12.24 4.29 -3.01
CA PRO A 305 13.24 3.97 -2.00
C PRO A 305 13.44 2.46 -1.77
N ARG A 306 12.42 1.66 -2.03
CA ARG A 306 12.47 0.20 -2.01
C ARG A 306 11.44 -0.33 -3.01
N TRP A 307 11.92 -0.83 -4.15
CA TRP A 307 11.06 -1.22 -5.25
C TRP A 307 10.41 -2.59 -5.03
N GLU A 308 9.08 -2.60 -4.95
CA GLU A 308 8.22 -3.77 -4.95
C GLU A 308 6.97 -3.44 -5.78
N GLU A 309 6.44 -4.37 -6.58
CA GLU A 309 5.36 -4.06 -7.53
C GLU A 309 4.08 -3.56 -6.85
N PHE A 310 3.75 -4.06 -5.65
CA PHE A 310 2.57 -3.59 -4.91
C PHE A 310 2.67 -2.11 -4.51
N ARG A 311 3.87 -1.52 -4.46
CA ARG A 311 4.04 -0.09 -4.16
C ARG A 311 3.57 0.82 -5.30
N MET A 312 3.36 0.25 -6.49
CA MET A 312 2.79 0.96 -7.64
C MET A 312 1.26 0.96 -7.67
N GLN A 313 0.60 0.26 -6.74
CA GLN A 313 -0.87 0.21 -6.68
C GLN A 313 -1.52 1.61 -6.58
N PRO A 314 -0.99 2.59 -5.82
CA PRO A 314 -1.59 3.92 -5.75
C PRO A 314 -1.48 4.71 -7.05
N SER A 315 -0.41 4.53 -7.83
CA SER A 315 -0.20 5.27 -9.09
C SER A 315 -0.98 4.65 -10.25
N LEU A 316 -1.27 3.34 -10.20
CA LEU A 316 -1.94 2.61 -11.27
C LEU A 316 -3.28 3.24 -11.71
N PRO A 317 -4.24 3.61 -10.83
CA PRO A 317 -5.47 4.27 -11.24
C PRO A 317 -5.23 5.54 -12.06
N PHE A 318 -4.20 6.32 -11.73
CA PHE A 318 -3.88 7.57 -12.42
C PHE A 318 -3.20 7.34 -13.78
N ALA A 319 -2.42 6.27 -13.91
CA ALA A 319 -1.93 5.82 -15.22
C ALA A 319 -3.10 5.39 -16.13
N MET A 320 -4.09 4.69 -15.57
CA MET A 320 -5.30 4.31 -16.30
C MET A 320 -6.15 5.53 -16.65
N LEU A 321 -6.20 6.53 -15.77
CA LEU A 321 -6.83 7.81 -16.10
C LEU A 321 -6.12 8.51 -17.29
N SER A 322 -4.80 8.45 -17.34
CA SER A 322 -4.01 9.02 -18.45
C SER A 322 -4.35 8.31 -19.77
N LEU A 323 -4.48 6.98 -19.74
CA LEU A 323 -4.94 6.21 -20.89
C LEU A 323 -6.33 6.65 -21.37
N GLY A 324 -7.28 6.89 -20.47
CA GLY A 324 -8.60 7.32 -20.89
C GLY A 324 -8.64 8.74 -21.48
N PHE A 325 -7.74 9.63 -21.08
CA PHE A 325 -7.55 10.93 -21.73
C PHE A 325 -7.05 10.77 -23.17
N ILE A 326 -6.07 9.88 -23.40
CA ILE A 326 -5.58 9.53 -24.74
C ILE A 326 -6.76 9.04 -25.60
N ILE A 327 -7.50 8.04 -25.11
CA ILE A 327 -8.62 7.45 -25.85
C ILE A 327 -9.70 8.51 -26.16
N ASN A 328 -10.03 9.36 -25.19
CA ASN A 328 -11.04 10.40 -25.37
C ASN A 328 -10.68 11.39 -26.49
N ASN A 329 -9.42 11.84 -26.53
CA ASN A 329 -8.95 12.86 -27.47
C ASN A 329 -8.58 12.31 -28.84
N PHE A 330 -8.04 11.09 -28.91
CA PHE A 330 -7.80 10.42 -30.20
C PHE A 330 -9.11 10.08 -30.92
N TYR A 331 -10.18 9.74 -30.17
CA TYR A 331 -11.50 9.53 -30.77
C TYR A 331 -12.04 10.80 -31.45
N SER A 332 -11.64 12.00 -30.99
CA SER A 332 -12.07 13.27 -31.58
C SER A 332 -11.16 13.81 -32.69
N LEU A 333 -9.88 13.41 -32.76
CA LEU A 333 -8.87 14.09 -33.58
C LEU A 333 -8.56 13.45 -34.95
N GLN A 334 -9.06 12.26 -35.29
CA GLN A 334 -8.73 11.63 -36.59
C GLN A 334 -9.80 10.69 -37.13
N GLU A 335 -9.92 10.62 -38.47
CA GLU A 335 -10.72 9.63 -39.18
C GLU A 335 -10.44 8.24 -38.61
N ARG A 336 -11.52 7.49 -38.31
CA ARG A 336 -11.58 6.28 -37.47
C ARG A 336 -10.61 5.13 -37.83
N LYS A 337 -9.82 5.24 -38.90
CA LYS A 337 -8.94 4.19 -39.42
C LYS A 337 -7.66 3.98 -38.58
N ASN A 338 -7.08 5.03 -37.96
CA ASN A 338 -5.77 4.92 -37.30
C ASN A 338 -5.81 4.64 -35.79
N ILE A 339 -6.95 4.87 -35.12
CA ILE A 339 -7.07 4.65 -33.67
C ILE A 339 -6.88 3.18 -33.29
N LYS A 340 -7.21 2.25 -34.21
CA LYS A 340 -7.04 0.81 -34.01
C LYS A 340 -5.55 0.44 -33.89
N TYR A 341 -4.67 1.07 -34.66
CA TYR A 341 -3.23 0.81 -34.61
C TYR A 341 -2.60 1.40 -33.34
N LEU A 342 -3.00 2.59 -32.91
CA LEU A 342 -2.52 3.16 -31.64
C LEU A 342 -2.99 2.32 -30.44
N LEU A 343 -4.27 1.93 -30.42
CA LEU A 343 -4.80 1.03 -29.39
C LEU A 343 -4.10 -0.32 -29.45
N PHE A 344 -3.81 -0.86 -30.63
CA PHE A 344 -3.04 -2.09 -30.77
C PHE A 344 -1.62 -1.92 -30.24
N ILE A 345 -0.90 -0.86 -30.59
CA ILE A 345 0.47 -0.60 -30.10
C ILE A 345 0.52 -0.41 -28.58
N LEU A 346 -0.51 0.22 -27.99
CA LEU A 346 -0.59 0.39 -26.53
C LEU A 346 -1.02 -0.90 -25.83
N ILE A 347 -2.06 -1.56 -26.33
CA ILE A 347 -2.72 -2.69 -25.65
C ILE A 347 -2.02 -4.02 -25.95
N PHE A 348 -1.38 -4.20 -27.10
CA PHE A 348 -0.77 -5.48 -27.51
C PHE A 348 0.45 -5.87 -26.66
N PRO A 349 1.46 -5.00 -26.43
CA PRO A 349 2.55 -5.32 -25.51
C PRO A 349 2.01 -5.57 -24.11
N ILE A 350 1.07 -4.72 -23.68
CA ILE A 350 0.33 -4.83 -22.44
C ILE A 350 -0.31 -6.21 -22.28
N LEU A 351 -1.03 -6.71 -23.29
CA LEU A 351 -1.73 -8.00 -23.31
C LEU A 351 -0.76 -9.19 -23.35
N ILE A 352 0.29 -9.14 -24.15
CA ILE A 352 1.27 -10.24 -24.24
C ILE A 352 2.00 -10.43 -22.91
N PHE A 353 2.48 -9.34 -22.30
CA PHE A 353 3.22 -9.42 -21.05
C PHE A 353 2.35 -9.83 -19.86
N SER A 354 1.10 -9.37 -19.85
CA SER A 354 0.12 -9.70 -18.80
C SER A 354 -0.45 -11.09 -18.95
N LEU A 355 -0.75 -11.61 -20.15
CA LEU A 355 -1.25 -12.99 -20.31
C LEU A 355 -0.24 -14.02 -19.82
N ARG A 356 1.06 -13.81 -20.08
CA ARG A 356 2.12 -14.67 -19.53
C ARG A 356 2.20 -14.61 -18.00
N TYR A 357 1.89 -13.45 -17.43
CA TYR A 357 1.92 -13.23 -15.98
C TYR A 357 0.67 -13.79 -15.29
N VAL A 358 -0.51 -13.52 -15.84
CA VAL A 358 -1.79 -14.12 -15.44
C VAL A 358 -1.68 -15.63 -15.53
N TYR A 359 -1.14 -16.20 -16.62
CA TYR A 359 -0.90 -17.64 -16.73
C TYR A 359 0.01 -18.19 -15.62
N ARG A 360 1.09 -17.48 -15.26
CA ARG A 360 1.96 -17.84 -14.12
C ARG A 360 1.32 -17.63 -12.75
N PHE A 361 0.33 -16.74 -12.65
CA PHE A 361 -0.39 -16.46 -11.41
C PHE A 361 -1.58 -17.40 -11.19
N TYR A 362 -2.19 -17.88 -12.29
CA TYR A 362 -3.37 -18.75 -12.29
C TYR A 362 -3.00 -20.23 -12.18
N ARG A 363 -1.83 -20.61 -12.69
CA ARG A 363 -1.24 -21.93 -12.41
C ARG A 363 -0.27 -21.80 -11.25
N ILE A 364 -0.67 -22.38 -10.13
CA ILE A 364 0.21 -22.87 -9.06
C ILE A 364 0.68 -21.75 -8.14
N GLU A 365 0.59 -22.02 -6.83
CA GLU A 365 1.35 -21.35 -5.76
C GLU A 365 2.65 -20.83 -6.35
N ASN A 366 2.75 -19.52 -6.63
CA ASN A 366 4.01 -19.00 -7.09
C ASN A 366 4.97 -19.27 -5.92
N PRO A 367 5.92 -20.20 -6.02
CA PRO A 367 6.72 -20.61 -4.86
C PRO A 367 7.61 -19.46 -4.36
N LYS A 368 7.63 -18.34 -5.10
CA LYS A 368 8.31 -17.09 -4.80
C LYS A 368 7.41 -16.04 -4.14
N MET A 369 6.09 -16.24 -4.07
CA MET A 369 5.21 -15.35 -3.32
C MET A 369 5.06 -15.86 -1.90
N HIS A 370 5.55 -15.07 -0.95
CA HIS A 370 5.45 -15.38 0.46
C HIS A 370 3.98 -15.36 0.89
N GLN A 371 3.51 -16.50 1.39
CA GLN A 371 2.25 -16.62 2.13
C GLN A 371 2.62 -16.91 3.58
N PHE A 372 2.08 -16.11 4.50
CA PHE A 372 2.50 -16.10 5.90
C PHE A 372 1.54 -16.89 6.79
N LEU A 373 0.24 -16.94 6.48
CA LEU A 373 -0.80 -17.58 7.32
C LEU A 373 -1.36 -18.86 6.68
N THR A 374 -0.47 -19.66 6.09
CA THR A 374 -0.80 -20.95 5.45
C THR A 374 -1.10 -22.05 6.48
N GLU A 375 -1.75 -23.13 6.04
CA GLU A 375 -1.93 -24.33 6.88
C GLU A 375 -0.60 -24.93 7.33
N LYS A 376 0.42 -24.93 6.46
CA LYS A 376 1.79 -25.34 6.82
C LYS A 376 2.32 -24.54 8.01
N ASN A 377 2.17 -23.21 7.96
CA ASN A 377 2.63 -22.32 9.01
C ASN A 377 1.83 -22.48 10.31
N LYS A 378 0.53 -22.85 10.23
CA LYS A 378 -0.25 -23.23 11.41
C LYS A 378 0.24 -24.53 12.04
N ILE A 379 0.61 -25.53 11.24
CA ILE A 379 1.19 -26.79 11.74
C ILE A 379 2.52 -26.50 12.46
N ILE A 380 3.39 -25.68 11.87
CA ILE A 380 4.66 -25.28 12.50
C ILE A 380 4.40 -24.51 13.81
N ALA A 381 3.44 -23.59 13.82
CA ALA A 381 3.06 -22.88 15.05
C ALA A 381 2.54 -23.84 16.13
N GLN A 382 1.78 -24.87 15.76
CA GLN A 382 1.34 -25.92 16.69
C GLN A 382 2.50 -26.77 17.20
N GLU A 383 3.44 -27.13 16.32
CA GLU A 383 4.68 -27.85 16.67
C GLU A 383 5.51 -27.06 17.69
N ILE A 384 5.74 -25.77 17.45
CA ILE A 384 6.43 -24.87 18.39
C ILE A 384 5.69 -24.82 19.72
N ASN A 385 4.37 -24.59 19.70
CA ASN A 385 3.58 -24.46 20.92
C ASN A 385 3.52 -25.77 21.73
N HIS A 386 3.53 -26.92 21.04
CA HIS A 386 3.61 -28.24 21.68
C HIS A 386 4.96 -28.45 22.38
N TYR A 387 6.06 -28.14 21.70
CA TYR A 387 7.40 -28.33 22.25
C TYR A 387 7.71 -27.39 23.42
N ILE A 388 7.35 -26.11 23.29
CA ILE A 388 7.61 -25.08 24.30
C ILE A 388 6.65 -25.20 25.49
N GLY A 389 5.42 -25.66 25.26
CA GLY A 389 4.35 -25.68 26.25
C GLY A 389 4.12 -24.28 26.83
N ASN A 390 4.10 -24.17 28.16
CA ASN A 390 3.96 -22.89 28.87
C ASN A 390 5.30 -22.16 29.10
N GLY A 391 6.41 -22.65 28.56
CA GLY A 391 7.73 -22.03 28.73
C GLY A 391 7.82 -20.64 28.09
N SER A 392 8.64 -19.76 28.67
CA SER A 392 8.92 -18.44 28.11
C SER A 392 9.66 -18.55 26.78
N PHE A 393 9.26 -17.78 25.76
CA PHE A 393 9.89 -17.86 24.44
C PHE A 393 10.03 -16.53 23.72
N TYR A 394 10.96 -16.50 22.77
CA TYR A 394 11.17 -15.38 21.86
C TYR A 394 11.36 -15.86 20.43
N LEU A 395 10.67 -15.24 19.48
CA LEU A 395 10.82 -15.49 18.05
C LEU A 395 11.89 -14.58 17.47
N LEU A 396 12.89 -15.15 16.79
CA LEU A 396 13.97 -14.41 16.15
C LEU A 396 14.07 -14.73 14.66
N GLY A 397 14.07 -13.68 13.84
CA GLY A 397 14.00 -13.74 12.38
C GLY A 397 12.56 -13.51 11.85
N ASN A 398 12.23 -14.13 10.71
CA ASN A 398 10.97 -13.95 9.96
C ASN A 398 9.80 -14.86 10.43
N TYR A 399 9.63 -15.08 11.74
CA TYR A 399 8.51 -15.85 12.32
C TYR A 399 7.57 -14.97 13.14
N GLU A 400 7.62 -13.65 13.01
CA GLU A 400 6.84 -12.73 13.86
C GLU A 400 5.34 -13.04 13.95
N TYR A 401 4.77 -13.54 12.85
CA TYR A 401 3.36 -13.89 12.76
C TYR A 401 2.99 -15.16 13.54
N PHE A 402 3.96 -15.96 13.98
CA PHE A 402 3.71 -17.08 14.87
C PHE A 402 3.24 -16.63 16.26
N TYR A 403 3.55 -15.42 16.71
CA TYR A 403 2.92 -14.87 17.92
C TYR A 403 1.39 -14.86 17.78
N TYR A 404 0.89 -14.42 16.63
CA TYR A 404 -0.54 -14.46 16.31
C TYR A 404 -1.06 -15.90 16.15
N LEU A 405 -0.37 -16.76 15.39
CA LEU A 405 -0.83 -18.15 15.15
C LEU A 405 -0.85 -19.02 16.41
N MET A 406 0.10 -18.82 17.33
CA MET A 406 0.14 -19.50 18.62
C MET A 406 -0.74 -18.82 19.67
N ASN A 407 -1.31 -17.66 19.36
CA ASN A 407 -2.03 -16.80 20.29
C ASN A 407 -1.23 -16.49 21.57
N ARG A 408 0.06 -16.19 21.42
CA ARG A 408 0.98 -15.81 22.51
C ARG A 408 1.65 -14.48 22.18
N LYS A 409 1.57 -13.50 23.10
CA LYS A 409 2.22 -12.20 22.90
C LYS A 409 3.73 -12.30 23.11
N PRO A 410 4.55 -11.43 22.48
CA PRO A 410 5.97 -11.37 22.77
C PRO A 410 6.21 -10.99 24.23
N GLU A 411 7.13 -11.71 24.88
CA GLU A 411 7.54 -11.47 26.27
C GLU A 411 8.65 -10.42 26.39
N VAL A 412 9.37 -10.17 25.29
CA VAL A 412 10.42 -9.17 25.18
C VAL A 412 9.85 -7.93 24.49
N VAL A 413 9.90 -6.79 25.18
CA VAL A 413 9.46 -5.49 24.67
C VAL A 413 10.58 -4.44 24.83
N PRO A 414 10.74 -3.49 23.90
CA PRO A 414 9.95 -3.30 22.68
C PRO A 414 10.17 -4.43 21.67
N TRP A 415 9.07 -4.97 21.14
CA TRP A 415 9.09 -5.96 20.08
C TRP A 415 9.23 -5.28 18.71
N THR A 416 9.97 -5.87 17.78
CA THR A 416 10.14 -5.35 16.42
C THR A 416 10.34 -6.49 15.42
N GLN A 417 10.14 -6.19 14.14
CA GLN A 417 10.60 -7.08 13.07
C GLN A 417 12.13 -7.08 12.99
N HIS A 418 12.72 -8.23 12.69
CA HIS A 418 14.18 -8.42 12.71
C HIS A 418 14.91 -7.98 11.45
N PHE A 419 14.44 -6.90 10.83
CA PHE A 419 15.08 -6.40 9.64
C PHE A 419 16.45 -5.77 9.97
N PRO A 420 17.50 -6.04 9.17
CA PRO A 420 18.82 -5.45 9.41
C PRO A 420 18.80 -3.92 9.50
N TRP A 421 17.97 -3.27 8.67
CA TRP A 421 17.81 -1.81 8.65
C TRP A 421 17.08 -1.23 9.88
N LEU A 422 16.42 -2.06 10.70
CA LEU A 422 15.81 -1.63 11.96
C LEU A 422 16.77 -1.80 13.14
N MET A 423 17.53 -2.91 13.16
CA MET A 423 18.41 -3.26 14.28
C MET A 423 19.54 -2.26 14.53
N ASN A 424 19.97 -1.57 13.47
CA ASN A 424 21.02 -0.55 13.54
C ASN A 424 20.56 0.80 14.14
N VAL A 425 19.26 0.97 14.40
CA VAL A 425 18.69 2.26 14.85
C VAL A 425 18.75 2.35 16.37
N ASP A 426 19.31 3.44 16.90
CA ASP A 426 19.24 3.81 18.33
C ASP A 426 19.59 2.66 19.30
N ASN A 427 20.63 1.90 18.96
CA ASN A 427 21.07 0.71 19.71
C ASN A 427 19.94 -0.29 20.00
N LEU A 428 18.95 -0.39 19.12
CA LEU A 428 17.77 -1.24 19.31
C LEU A 428 18.16 -2.70 19.54
N GLU A 429 19.14 -3.21 18.79
CA GLU A 429 19.67 -4.56 18.99
C GLU A 429 20.18 -4.78 20.42
N LEU A 430 21.00 -3.86 20.96
CA LEU A 430 21.50 -3.95 22.34
C LEU A 430 20.38 -3.87 23.37
N LYS A 431 19.39 -3.00 23.15
CA LYS A 431 18.19 -2.89 24.01
C LYS A 431 17.42 -4.21 24.02
N MET A 432 17.25 -4.86 22.88
CA MET A 432 16.55 -6.14 22.78
C MET A 432 17.30 -7.27 23.48
N LEU A 433 18.63 -7.32 23.37
CA LEU A 433 19.47 -8.30 24.08
C LEU A 433 19.40 -8.12 25.61
N ASP A 434 19.41 -6.88 26.09
CA ASP A 434 19.20 -6.58 27.51
C ASP A 434 17.81 -7.03 27.99
N GLN A 435 16.77 -6.80 27.20
CA GLN A 435 15.41 -7.23 27.53
C GLN A 435 15.24 -8.75 27.48
N LEU A 436 15.92 -9.45 26.57
CA LEU A 436 15.98 -10.91 26.54
C LEU A 436 16.57 -11.49 27.85
N ASN A 437 17.62 -10.87 28.37
CA ASN A 437 18.20 -11.24 29.65
C ASN A 437 17.24 -11.01 30.81
N LYS A 438 16.61 -9.84 30.85
CA LYS A 438 15.65 -9.46 31.91
C LYS A 438 14.40 -10.34 31.92
N ALA A 439 13.87 -10.68 30.76
CA ALA A 439 12.69 -11.52 30.61
C ALA A 439 12.94 -13.00 30.93
N ASN A 440 14.21 -13.40 31.11
CA ASN A 440 14.61 -14.79 31.37
C ASN A 440 13.95 -15.80 30.41
N ILE A 441 14.10 -15.53 29.11
CA ILE A 441 13.52 -16.37 28.06
C ILE A 441 14.14 -17.77 28.08
N THR A 442 13.28 -18.79 28.11
CA THR A 442 13.71 -20.20 28.16
C THR A 442 14.01 -20.73 26.76
N TYR A 443 13.22 -20.34 25.77
CA TYR A 443 13.32 -20.83 24.41
C TYR A 443 13.45 -19.69 23.40
N ILE A 444 14.34 -19.84 22.43
CA ILE A 444 14.38 -18.97 21.26
C ILE A 444 13.99 -19.83 20.05
N VAL A 445 13.06 -19.33 19.24
CA VAL A 445 12.69 -19.95 17.98
C VAL A 445 13.37 -19.18 16.85
N LEU A 446 14.31 -19.85 16.20
CA LEU A 446 15.10 -19.34 15.09
C LEU A 446 14.49 -19.74 13.76
N THR A 447 14.40 -18.77 12.86
CA THR A 447 14.04 -19.04 11.46
C THR A 447 15.30 -19.30 10.63
N LYS A 448 15.13 -19.79 9.40
CA LYS A 448 16.21 -19.87 8.39
C LYS A 448 16.72 -18.52 7.86
N SER A 449 16.14 -17.40 8.29
CA SER A 449 16.56 -16.07 7.85
C SER A 449 17.91 -15.67 8.45
N GLU A 450 18.51 -14.62 7.89
CA GLU A 450 19.68 -13.99 8.52
C GLU A 450 19.33 -13.54 9.94
N ILE A 451 20.15 -13.97 10.90
CA ILE A 451 20.09 -13.54 12.29
C ILE A 451 20.89 -12.24 12.41
N PRO A 452 20.37 -11.19 13.10
CA PRO A 452 21.14 -9.99 13.36
C PRO A 452 22.49 -10.30 14.03
N LYS A 453 23.56 -9.63 13.59
CA LYS A 453 24.94 -10.02 13.90
C LYS A 453 25.25 -10.04 15.40
N GLY A 454 24.70 -9.10 16.17
CA GLY A 454 24.89 -9.02 17.62
C GLY A 454 24.16 -10.12 18.39
N PHE A 455 23.13 -10.74 17.82
CA PHE A 455 22.49 -11.91 18.44
C PHE A 455 23.38 -13.16 18.37
N ILE A 456 24.20 -13.35 17.33
CA ILE A 456 24.95 -14.60 17.14
C ILE A 456 25.85 -14.95 18.33
N PRO A 457 26.73 -14.06 18.84
CA PRO A 457 27.55 -14.35 20.02
C PRO A 457 26.70 -14.63 21.26
N TYR A 458 25.62 -13.87 21.44
CA TYR A 458 24.70 -14.03 22.56
C TYR A 458 24.03 -15.42 22.56
N LEU A 459 23.49 -15.84 21.41
CA LEU A 459 22.86 -17.15 21.27
C LEU A 459 23.85 -18.28 21.54
N ASN A 460 25.06 -18.21 20.96
CA ASN A 460 26.08 -19.23 21.14
C ASN A 460 26.55 -19.36 22.60
N GLN A 461 26.60 -18.23 23.31
CA GLN A 461 26.99 -18.21 24.72
C GLN A 461 25.89 -18.84 25.60
N TYR A 462 24.64 -18.41 25.46
CA TYR A 462 23.59 -18.68 26.45
C TYR A 462 22.57 -19.76 26.05
N TYR A 463 22.53 -20.20 24.80
CA TYR A 463 21.52 -21.14 24.30
C TYR A 463 22.15 -22.32 23.56
N GLU A 464 21.44 -23.45 23.52
CA GLU A 464 21.83 -24.68 22.81
C GLU A 464 20.69 -25.16 21.91
N PHE A 465 21.04 -25.79 20.78
CA PHE A 465 20.07 -26.33 19.84
C PHE A 465 19.43 -27.59 20.40
N VAL A 466 18.09 -27.64 20.48
CA VAL A 466 17.37 -28.76 21.09
C VAL A 466 16.34 -29.42 20.19
N TYR A 467 15.85 -28.73 19.17
CA TYR A 467 14.83 -29.27 18.27
C TYR A 467 14.83 -28.57 16.91
N GLU A 468 14.86 -29.34 15.82
CA GLU A 468 14.72 -28.82 14.46
C GLU A 468 13.24 -28.84 14.06
N LEU A 469 12.73 -27.71 13.57
CA LEU A 469 11.36 -27.58 13.09
C LEU A 469 11.19 -28.23 11.73
N SER A 470 9.96 -28.60 11.39
CA SER A 470 9.62 -29.21 10.09
C SER A 470 9.95 -28.37 8.85
N ASP A 471 10.15 -27.06 8.97
CA ASP A 471 10.62 -26.18 7.89
C ASP A 471 12.14 -25.91 7.94
N GLY A 472 12.84 -26.55 8.87
CA GLY A 472 14.27 -26.44 9.19
C GLY A 472 14.66 -25.17 9.94
N GLY A 473 13.70 -24.46 10.54
CA GLY A 473 14.00 -23.57 11.67
C GLY A 473 14.43 -24.38 12.90
N TRP A 474 14.80 -23.70 13.99
CA TRP A 474 15.29 -24.36 15.20
C TRP A 474 14.66 -23.78 16.46
N ILE A 475 14.34 -24.63 17.42
CA ILE A 475 14.13 -24.22 18.80
C ILE A 475 15.45 -24.44 19.54
N ILE A 476 15.94 -23.37 20.16
CA ILE A 476 17.12 -23.39 21.02
C ILE A 476 16.69 -23.10 22.46
N LYS A 477 17.27 -23.79 23.41
CA LYS A 477 16.94 -23.69 24.84
C LYS A 477 18.05 -22.98 25.58
N LYS A 478 17.71 -22.16 26.56
CA LYS A 478 18.68 -21.51 27.44
C LYS A 478 19.46 -22.59 28.19
N LYS A 479 20.80 -22.52 28.12
CA LYS A 479 21.69 -23.42 28.85
C LYS A 479 21.41 -23.26 30.33
N MET A 480 21.32 -24.37 31.05
CA MET A 480 21.39 -24.32 32.50
C MET A 480 22.80 -23.80 32.82
N GLY A 481 22.89 -22.63 33.46
CA GLY A 481 24.17 -22.15 33.96
C GLY A 481 24.77 -23.17 34.94
N PRO A 482 26.08 -23.09 35.24
CA PRO A 482 26.62 -23.78 36.40
C PRO A 482 25.86 -23.40 37.68
#